data_AF-A0A0C2H494-F1
#
_entry.id   AF-A0A0C2H494-F1
#
_cell.length_a   1.000
_cell.length_b   1.000
_cell.length_c   1.000
_cell.angle_alpha   90.00
_cell.angle_beta   90.00
_cell.angle_gamma   90.00
#
_symmetry.space_group_name_H-M   'P 1'
#
loop_
_entity.id
_entity.type
_entity.pdbx_description
1 polymer ?
#
loop_
_entity_poly.entity_id
_entity_poly.type
_entity_poly.pdbx_seq_one_letter_code
_entity_poly.pdbx_strand_id
1 'polypeptide(L)'
;MITFLNVKSDWRLRATFFESLPICVQKNSFDVKPLLQQGLHDFEEIVVIYAIHCTITLVETGVLERNEILELLEDALPFLSHPNEWIRLIVVELLILLDSKWALADIQCRLLPMVRPYLNDTALLRLNNKLVILSCLKTPIPRDTWKKVTELSTEQTEALQFVLDRGLRGGAVMCNDSWFIKIFGRDAVDVELFEKLSRFNRLLLKMAEFRRT
;
A
#
# COMPACT_ATOMS: atom_id res chain seq x y z
N MET A 1 -19.09 14.60 -8.32
CA MET A 1 -17.88 14.64 -7.46
C MET A 1 -17.11 13.32 -7.52
N ILE A 2 -17.74 12.16 -7.29
CA ILE A 2 -17.07 10.83 -7.41
C ILE A 2 -16.52 10.55 -8.82
N THR A 3 -17.14 11.13 -9.85
CA THR A 3 -16.68 11.04 -11.25
C THR A 3 -15.25 11.55 -11.48
N PHE A 4 -14.71 12.40 -10.59
CA PHE A 4 -13.34 12.91 -10.69
C PHE A 4 -12.29 11.81 -10.53
N LEU A 5 -12.54 10.82 -9.66
CA LEU A 5 -11.64 9.68 -9.48
C LEU A 5 -11.54 8.80 -10.72
N ASN A 6 -12.50 8.91 -11.65
CA ASN A 6 -12.49 8.17 -12.91
C ASN A 6 -11.76 8.91 -14.04
N VAL A 7 -11.33 10.15 -13.82
CA VAL A 7 -10.57 10.93 -14.80
C VAL A 7 -9.10 10.51 -14.75
N LYS A 8 -8.73 9.53 -15.58
CA LYS A 8 -7.40 8.89 -15.58
C LYS A 8 -6.27 9.82 -15.99
N SER A 9 -6.53 10.72 -16.94
CA SER A 9 -5.51 11.63 -17.49
C SER A 9 -5.08 12.72 -16.52
N ASP A 10 -5.91 13.05 -15.53
CA ASP A 10 -5.65 14.16 -14.62
C ASP A 10 -5.46 13.68 -13.18
N TRP A 11 -4.22 13.33 -12.86
CA TRP A 11 -3.83 12.98 -11.50
C TRP A 11 -4.01 14.14 -10.52
N ARG A 12 -3.93 15.40 -10.98
CA ARG A 12 -4.04 16.58 -10.11
C ARG A 12 -5.47 16.69 -9.60
N LEU A 13 -6.44 16.46 -10.46
CA LEU A 13 -7.85 16.43 -10.09
C LEU A 13 -8.13 15.34 -9.05
N ARG A 14 -7.56 14.14 -9.23
CA ARG A 14 -7.69 13.04 -8.25
C ARG A 14 -7.00 13.35 -6.92
N ALA A 15 -5.81 13.95 -6.95
CA ALA A 15 -5.10 14.40 -5.76
C ALA A 15 -5.88 15.48 -4.99
N THR A 16 -6.35 16.52 -5.68
CA THR A 16 -7.16 17.60 -5.08
C THR A 16 -8.49 17.07 -4.54
N PHE A 17 -9.07 16.03 -5.14
CA PHE A 17 -10.24 15.36 -4.56
C PHE A 17 -9.95 14.86 -3.14
N PHE A 18 -8.86 14.11 -2.93
CA PHE A 18 -8.49 13.60 -1.60
C PHE A 18 -8.06 14.70 -0.64
N GLU A 19 -7.46 15.78 -1.13
CA GLU A 19 -7.17 16.97 -0.32
C GLU A 19 -8.45 17.62 0.22
N SER A 20 -9.50 17.69 -0.61
CA SER A 20 -10.77 18.32 -0.24
C SER A 20 -11.73 17.42 0.55
N LEU A 21 -11.61 16.09 0.40
CA LEU A 21 -12.57 15.13 0.93
C LEU A 21 -12.80 15.25 2.44
N PRO A 22 -11.78 15.44 3.31
CA PRO A 22 -11.99 15.59 4.75
C PRO A 22 -12.84 16.80 5.14
N ILE A 23 -12.88 17.84 4.31
CA ILE A 23 -13.69 19.06 4.55
C ILE A 23 -15.16 18.79 4.24
N CYS A 24 -15.44 17.91 3.28
CA CYS A 24 -16.78 17.65 2.76
C CYS A 24 -17.51 16.51 3.49
N VAL A 25 -16.79 15.68 4.23
CA VAL A 25 -17.34 14.48 4.87
C VAL A 25 -17.54 14.72 6.36
N GLN A 26 -18.71 14.33 6.86
CA GLN A 26 -18.99 14.28 8.29
C GLN A 26 -19.20 12.82 8.72
N LYS A 27 -19.09 12.55 10.01
CA LYS A 27 -19.34 11.21 10.54
C LYS A 27 -20.76 10.76 10.16
N ASN A 28 -20.88 9.52 9.67
CA ASN A 28 -22.14 8.89 9.20
C ASN A 28 -22.79 9.56 7.97
N SER A 29 -22.10 10.45 7.25
CA SER A 29 -22.69 11.10 6.07
C SER A 29 -22.69 10.20 4.84
N PHE A 30 -21.64 9.39 4.66
CA PHE A 30 -21.43 8.55 3.49
C PHE A 30 -20.31 7.53 3.77
N ASP A 31 -20.34 6.36 3.13
CA ASP A 31 -19.26 5.37 3.20
C ASP A 31 -18.05 5.84 2.36
N VAL A 32 -17.07 6.46 3.03
CA VAL A 32 -15.86 6.99 2.38
C VAL A 32 -14.79 5.95 2.09
N LYS A 33 -14.86 4.77 2.72
CA LYS A 33 -13.83 3.74 2.60
C LYS A 33 -13.58 3.32 1.15
N PRO A 34 -14.59 3.05 0.29
CA PRO A 34 -14.36 2.73 -1.12
C PRO A 34 -13.60 3.81 -1.89
N LEU A 35 -13.81 5.09 -1.55
CA LEU A 35 -13.11 6.21 -2.18
C LEU A 35 -11.63 6.22 -1.78
N LEU A 36 -11.34 6.00 -0.48
CA LEU A 36 -9.98 5.90 0.02
C LEU A 36 -9.24 4.70 -0.60
N GLN A 37 -9.90 3.54 -0.69
CA GLN A 37 -9.35 2.37 -1.38
C GLN A 37 -9.05 2.67 -2.85
N GLN A 38 -9.93 3.39 -3.55
CA GLN A 38 -9.67 3.81 -4.92
C GLN A 38 -8.41 4.69 -5.02
N GLY A 39 -8.17 5.56 -4.05
CA GLY A 39 -6.95 6.39 -3.99
C GLY A 39 -5.68 5.59 -3.69
N LEU A 40 -5.76 4.59 -2.81
CA LEU A 40 -4.66 3.67 -2.52
C LEU A 40 -4.32 2.76 -3.72
N HIS A 41 -5.28 2.53 -4.60
CA HIS A 41 -5.13 1.75 -5.84
C HIS A 41 -4.66 2.58 -7.05
N ASP A 42 -4.41 3.88 -6.87
CA ASP A 42 -3.95 4.73 -7.96
C ASP A 42 -2.53 4.38 -8.39
N PHE A 43 -2.25 4.45 -9.70
CA PHE A 43 -0.90 4.23 -10.22
C PHE A 43 0.01 5.45 -10.04
N GLU A 44 -0.56 6.62 -9.78
CA GLU A 44 0.16 7.85 -9.52
C GLU A 44 0.49 7.95 -8.03
N GLU A 45 1.78 7.85 -7.71
CA GLU A 45 2.31 7.89 -6.33
C GLU A 45 1.82 9.11 -5.53
N ILE A 46 1.66 10.25 -6.20
CA ILE A 46 1.18 11.47 -5.56
C ILE A 46 -0.28 11.34 -5.11
N VAL A 47 -1.14 10.69 -5.88
CA VAL A 47 -2.54 10.47 -5.52
C VAL A 47 -2.61 9.54 -4.30
N VAL A 48 -1.76 8.50 -4.26
CA VAL A 48 -1.62 7.61 -3.10
C VAL A 48 -1.22 8.40 -1.85
N ILE A 49 -0.25 9.32 -1.94
CA ILE A 49 0.14 10.18 -0.81
C ILE A 49 -1.06 10.98 -0.31
N TYR A 50 -1.80 11.65 -1.19
CA TYR A 50 -2.99 12.42 -0.79
C TYR A 50 -4.11 11.53 -0.23
N ALA A 51 -4.29 10.31 -0.73
CA ALA A 51 -5.27 9.36 -0.21
C ALA A 51 -4.91 8.89 1.21
N ILE A 52 -3.63 8.61 1.49
CA ILE A 52 -3.16 8.25 2.83
C ILE A 52 -3.30 9.46 3.77
N HIS A 53 -2.92 10.66 3.31
CA HIS A 53 -3.12 11.90 4.08
C HIS A 53 -4.60 12.10 4.44
N CYS A 54 -5.50 11.97 3.46
CA CYS A 54 -6.94 12.03 3.68
C CYS A 54 -7.39 11.00 4.71
N THR A 55 -6.87 9.77 4.65
CA THR A 55 -7.16 8.71 5.63
C THR A 55 -6.74 9.15 7.04
N ILE A 56 -5.54 9.70 7.21
CA ILE A 56 -5.05 10.23 8.49
C ILE A 56 -6.02 11.28 9.04
N THR A 57 -6.39 12.29 8.25
CA THR A 57 -7.32 13.34 8.69
C THR A 57 -8.70 12.79 9.09
N LEU A 58 -9.21 11.79 8.37
CA LEU A 58 -10.49 11.15 8.68
C LEU A 58 -10.43 10.27 9.94
N VAL A 59 -9.28 9.65 10.23
CA VAL A 59 -9.02 8.97 11.51
C VAL A 59 -8.91 9.98 12.67
N GLU A 60 -8.24 11.11 12.44
CA GLU A 60 -8.10 12.18 13.43
C GLU A 60 -9.45 12.73 13.87
N THR A 61 -10.31 13.04 12.90
CA THR A 61 -11.67 13.56 13.10
C THR A 61 -12.69 12.50 13.54
N GLY A 62 -12.32 11.22 13.53
CA GLY A 62 -13.18 10.13 14.00
C GLY A 62 -14.34 9.80 13.05
N VAL A 63 -14.19 10.14 11.77
CA VAL A 63 -15.13 9.77 10.70
C VAL A 63 -15.06 8.27 10.42
N LEU A 64 -13.84 7.72 10.37
CA LEU A 64 -13.61 6.30 10.10
C LEU A 64 -13.78 5.45 11.37
N GLU A 65 -14.56 4.39 11.26
CA GLU A 65 -14.69 3.38 12.30
C GLU A 65 -13.48 2.45 12.32
N ARG A 66 -13.26 1.79 13.47
CA ARG A 66 -12.09 0.94 13.67
C ARG A 66 -11.97 -0.21 12.66
N ASN A 67 -13.09 -0.82 12.27
CA ASN A 67 -13.06 -1.90 11.29
C ASN A 67 -12.70 -1.38 9.89
N GLU A 68 -13.22 -0.21 9.50
CA GLU A 68 -12.86 0.43 8.23
C GLU A 68 -11.37 0.77 8.17
N ILE A 69 -10.80 1.27 9.28
CA ILE A 69 -9.36 1.55 9.38
C ILE A 69 -8.54 0.28 9.15
N LEU A 70 -8.93 -0.85 9.74
CA LEU A 70 -8.19 -2.11 9.59
C LEU A 70 -8.26 -2.63 8.16
N GLU A 71 -9.40 -2.52 7.50
CA GLU A 71 -9.54 -2.87 6.08
C GLU A 71 -8.67 -1.96 5.19
N LEU A 72 -8.63 -0.65 5.47
CA LEU A 72 -7.76 0.30 4.76
C LEU A 72 -6.27 0.01 5.00
N LEU A 73 -5.89 -0.49 6.19
CA LEU A 73 -4.51 -0.88 6.48
C LEU A 73 -4.04 -2.06 5.62
N GLU A 74 -4.93 -2.95 5.19
CA GLU A 74 -4.56 -4.03 4.25
C GLU A 74 -4.04 -3.47 2.92
N ASP A 75 -4.52 -2.30 2.48
CA ASP A 75 -4.03 -1.58 1.30
C ASP A 75 -2.88 -0.61 1.61
N ALA A 76 -2.87 0.00 2.79
CA ALA A 76 -1.87 1.01 3.14
C ALA A 76 -0.53 0.42 3.60
N LEU A 77 -0.52 -0.72 4.31
CA LEU A 77 0.71 -1.30 4.86
C LEU A 77 1.72 -1.79 3.82
N PRO A 78 1.33 -2.37 2.66
CA PRO A 78 2.28 -2.73 1.60
C PRO A 78 3.23 -1.59 1.23
N PHE A 79 2.73 -0.35 1.24
CA PHE A 79 3.49 0.85 0.94
C PHE A 79 4.68 1.14 1.87
N LEU A 80 4.80 0.45 3.02
CA LEU A 80 6.02 0.47 3.83
C LEU A 80 7.26 -0.08 3.10
N SER A 81 7.05 -0.92 2.08
CA SER A 81 8.09 -1.49 1.21
C SER A 81 8.29 -0.70 -0.10
N HIS A 82 7.60 0.42 -0.28
CA HIS A 82 7.58 1.18 -1.54
C HIS A 82 8.90 1.95 -1.78
N PRO A 83 9.39 2.09 -3.02
CA PRO A 83 10.64 2.83 -3.31
C PRO A 83 10.57 4.35 -3.11
N ASN A 84 9.37 4.92 -2.91
CA ASN A 84 9.19 6.34 -2.62
C ASN A 84 9.18 6.56 -1.11
N GLU A 85 10.19 7.27 -0.61
CA GLU A 85 10.34 7.53 0.81
C GLU A 85 9.17 8.35 1.38
N TRP A 86 8.61 9.29 0.63
CA TRP A 86 7.46 10.09 1.08
C TRP A 86 6.23 9.23 1.34
N ILE A 87 6.00 8.21 0.51
CA ILE A 87 4.92 7.25 0.72
C ILE A 87 5.18 6.44 2.01
N ARG A 88 6.40 5.95 2.22
CA ARG A 88 6.74 5.21 3.45
C ARG A 88 6.54 6.08 4.69
N LEU A 89 7.00 7.34 4.63
CA LEU A 89 6.89 8.31 5.73
C LEU A 89 5.45 8.58 6.12
N ILE A 90 4.54 8.73 5.16
CA ILE A 90 3.13 9.02 5.46
C ILE A 90 2.38 7.79 5.98
N VAL A 91 2.72 6.57 5.54
CA VAL A 91 2.17 5.35 6.16
C VAL A 91 2.63 5.22 7.61
N VAL A 92 3.90 5.53 7.91
CA VAL A 92 4.40 5.55 9.30
C VAL A 92 3.67 6.59 10.15
N GLU A 93 3.31 7.73 9.57
CA GLU A 93 2.50 8.75 10.26
C GLU A 93 1.11 8.24 10.62
N LEU A 94 0.44 7.52 9.70
CA LEU A 94 -0.81 6.82 10.01
C LEU A 94 -0.63 5.83 11.17
N LEU A 95 0.45 5.05 11.19
CA LEU A 95 0.71 4.11 12.29
C LEU A 95 0.88 4.80 13.64
N ILE A 96 1.58 5.93 13.69
CA ILE A 96 1.77 6.73 14.91
C ILE A 96 0.44 7.29 15.40
N LEU A 97 -0.39 7.79 14.48
CA LEU A 97 -1.71 8.27 14.82
C LEU A 97 -2.55 7.14 15.46
N LEU A 98 -2.54 5.95 14.88
CA LEU A 98 -3.27 4.80 15.41
C LEU A 98 -2.74 4.36 16.78
N ASP A 99 -1.42 4.34 16.97
CA ASP A 99 -0.76 4.06 18.26
C ASP A 99 -1.20 5.05 19.36
N SER A 100 -1.40 6.32 19.00
CA SER A 100 -1.86 7.35 19.94
C SER A 100 -3.34 7.22 20.32
N LYS A 101 -4.17 6.65 19.43
CA LYS A 101 -5.63 6.58 19.59
C LYS A 101 -6.13 5.25 20.16
N TRP A 102 -5.43 4.15 19.94
CA TRP A 102 -5.88 2.83 20.36
C TRP A 102 -5.23 2.37 21.67
N ALA A 103 -5.91 1.48 22.38
CA ALA A 103 -5.38 0.90 23.61
C ALA A 103 -4.15 0.04 23.30
N LEU A 104 -3.21 -0.06 24.26
CA LEU A 104 -1.99 -0.85 24.09
C LEU A 104 -2.28 -2.31 23.68
N ALA A 105 -3.34 -2.91 24.21
CA ALA A 105 -3.75 -4.27 23.85
C ALA A 105 -4.12 -4.38 22.35
N ASP A 106 -4.83 -3.40 21.79
CA ASP A 106 -5.16 -3.37 20.37
C ASP A 106 -3.90 -3.18 19.51
N ILE A 107 -2.97 -2.33 19.96
CA ILE A 107 -1.69 -2.15 19.27
C ILE A 107 -0.91 -3.47 19.21
N GLN A 108 -0.81 -4.18 20.34
CA GLN A 108 -0.07 -5.43 20.44
C GLN A 108 -0.74 -6.61 19.72
N CYS A 109 -2.06 -6.72 19.81
CA CYS A 109 -2.78 -7.90 19.31
C CYS A 109 -3.37 -7.71 17.91
N ARG A 110 -3.45 -6.48 17.39
CA ARG A 110 -4.05 -6.18 16.08
C ARG A 110 -3.08 -5.46 15.16
N LEU A 111 -2.62 -4.27 15.55
CA LEU A 111 -1.83 -3.42 14.64
C LEU A 111 -0.41 -3.96 14.40
N LEU A 112 0.34 -4.25 15.46
CA LEU A 112 1.71 -4.77 15.35
C LEU A 112 1.79 -6.09 14.57
N PRO A 113 0.89 -7.08 14.75
CA PRO A 113 0.86 -8.27 13.91
C PRO A 113 0.75 -7.98 12.41
N MET A 114 -0.01 -6.95 12.02
CA MET A 114 -0.11 -6.52 10.61
C MET A 114 1.16 -5.81 10.11
N VAL A 115 1.86 -5.08 10.99
CA VAL A 115 3.08 -4.30 10.64
C VAL A 115 4.35 -5.16 10.65
N ARG A 116 4.44 -6.16 11.52
CA ARG A 116 5.61 -7.05 11.68
C ARG A 116 6.19 -7.61 10.38
N PRO A 117 5.39 -8.03 9.36
CA PRO A 117 5.93 -8.51 8.09
C PRO A 117 6.83 -7.51 7.36
N TYR A 118 6.73 -6.22 7.67
CA TYR A 118 7.47 -5.11 7.07
C TYR A 118 8.71 -4.68 7.86
N LEU A 119 8.98 -5.30 9.01
CA LEU A 119 10.08 -4.97 9.90
C LEU A 119 11.21 -6.01 9.83
N ASN A 120 12.45 -5.55 9.96
CA ASN A 120 13.63 -6.40 10.19
C ASN A 120 13.69 -6.87 11.65
N ASP A 121 13.36 -5.98 12.58
CA ASP A 121 13.32 -6.25 14.02
C ASP A 121 11.87 -6.31 14.51
N THR A 122 11.50 -7.43 15.12
CA THR A 122 10.14 -7.68 15.62
C THR A 122 9.94 -7.28 17.09
N ALA A 123 10.96 -6.72 17.74
CA ALA A 123 10.93 -6.33 19.15
C ALA A 123 10.17 -5.02 19.44
N LEU A 124 9.61 -4.33 18.43
CA LEU A 124 8.84 -3.10 18.65
C LEU A 124 7.58 -3.36 19.49
N LEU A 125 7.49 -2.66 20.61
CA LEU A 125 6.32 -2.69 21.51
C LEU A 125 5.32 -1.57 21.23
N ARG A 126 5.74 -0.51 20.56
CA ARG A 126 4.91 0.65 20.23
C ARG A 126 5.28 1.17 18.85
N LEU A 127 4.33 1.81 18.21
CA LEU A 127 4.52 2.52 16.94
C LEU A 127 4.43 4.03 17.18
N ASN A 128 5.10 4.56 18.20
CA ASN A 128 5.00 5.96 18.62
C ASN A 128 6.16 6.86 18.19
N ASN A 129 7.22 6.30 17.60
CA ASN A 129 8.40 7.06 17.21
C ASN A 129 8.73 6.84 15.73
N LYS A 130 8.60 7.90 14.94
CA LYS A 130 8.82 7.87 13.48
C LYS A 130 10.20 7.35 13.11
N LEU A 131 11.26 7.86 13.73
CA LEU A 131 12.64 7.48 13.40
C LEU A 131 12.92 6.02 13.74
N VAL A 132 12.44 5.56 14.89
CA VAL A 132 12.60 4.16 15.30
C VAL A 132 11.89 3.23 14.32
N ILE A 133 10.63 3.51 13.97
CA ILE A 133 9.87 2.69 13.02
C ILE A 133 10.60 2.63 11.68
N LEU A 134 11.01 3.78 11.12
CA LEU A 134 11.73 3.84 9.85
C LEU A 134 13.03 3.04 9.86
N SER A 135 13.79 3.09 10.97
CA SER A 135 15.03 2.33 11.13
C SER A 135 14.82 0.82 11.21
N CYS A 136 13.64 0.38 11.67
CA CYS A 136 13.28 -1.02 11.75
C CYS A 136 12.66 -1.58 10.47
N LEU A 137 12.28 -0.74 9.49
CA LEU A 137 11.66 -1.20 8.24
C LEU A 137 12.66 -2.03 7.41
N LYS A 138 12.12 -3.04 6.73
CA LYS A 138 12.82 -3.75 5.65
C LYS A 138 13.24 -2.79 4.55
N THR A 139 14.24 -3.21 3.76
CA THR A 139 14.68 -2.43 2.59
C THR A 139 13.53 -2.27 1.59
N PRO A 140 13.39 -1.11 0.93
CA PRO A 140 12.34 -0.93 -0.06
C PRO A 140 12.58 -1.80 -1.29
N ILE A 141 11.52 -2.02 -2.07
CA ILE A 141 11.62 -2.63 -3.40
C ILE A 141 12.53 -1.73 -4.27
N PRO A 142 13.47 -2.28 -5.06
CA PRO A 142 14.29 -1.48 -5.96
C PRO A 142 13.42 -0.66 -6.94
N ARG A 143 13.75 0.61 -7.12
CA ARG A 143 12.97 1.55 -7.95
C ARG A 143 12.76 1.02 -9.38
N ASP A 144 13.78 0.42 -9.97
CA ASP A 144 13.69 -0.12 -11.33
C ASP A 144 12.77 -1.33 -11.42
N THR A 145 12.79 -2.20 -10.41
CA THR A 145 11.84 -3.33 -10.32
C THR A 145 10.42 -2.82 -10.19
N TRP A 146 10.19 -1.84 -9.31
CA TRP A 146 8.86 -1.24 -9.13
C TRP A 146 8.33 -0.64 -10.43
N LYS A 147 9.13 0.19 -11.12
CA LYS A 147 8.76 0.77 -12.44
C LYS A 147 8.32 -0.30 -13.43
N LYS A 148 9.15 -1.35 -13.60
CA LYS A 148 8.84 -2.44 -14.53
C LYS A 148 7.55 -3.17 -14.17
N VAL A 149 7.33 -3.46 -12.88
CA VAL A 149 6.12 -4.13 -12.39
C VAL A 149 4.89 -3.24 -12.60
N THR A 150 5.01 -1.94 -12.38
CA THR A 150 3.94 -0.97 -12.66
C THR A 150 3.74 -0.69 -14.14
N GLU A 151 4.59 -1.18 -15.04
CA GLU A 151 4.40 -1.03 -16.50
C GLU A 151 3.77 -2.29 -17.13
N LEU A 152 3.58 -3.35 -16.34
CA LEU A 152 2.97 -4.59 -16.81
C LEU A 152 1.53 -4.37 -17.31
N SER A 153 1.17 -5.13 -18.35
CA SER A 153 -0.22 -5.29 -18.76
C SER A 153 -1.03 -6.04 -17.70
N THR A 154 -2.36 -6.00 -17.80
CA THR A 154 -3.24 -6.76 -16.91
C THR A 154 -2.91 -8.26 -16.95
N GLU A 155 -2.73 -8.83 -18.15
CA GLU A 155 -2.39 -10.25 -18.36
C GLU A 155 -1.02 -10.62 -17.75
N GLN A 156 -0.02 -9.74 -17.90
CA GLN A 156 1.30 -9.95 -17.30
C GLN A 156 1.25 -9.82 -15.77
N THR A 157 0.41 -8.93 -15.25
CA THR A 157 0.20 -8.76 -13.82
C THR A 157 -0.46 -10.01 -13.23
N GLU A 158 -1.48 -10.57 -13.88
CA GLU A 158 -2.12 -11.84 -13.52
C GLU A 158 -1.11 -13.00 -13.51
N ALA A 159 -0.27 -13.08 -14.56
CA ALA A 159 0.81 -14.07 -14.61
C ALA A 159 1.82 -13.90 -13.47
N LEU A 160 2.16 -12.65 -13.12
CA LEU A 160 3.01 -12.35 -11.96
C LEU A 160 2.36 -12.83 -10.66
N GLN A 161 1.05 -12.63 -10.46
CA GLN A 161 0.35 -13.11 -9.27
C GLN A 161 0.49 -14.63 -9.11
N PHE A 162 0.25 -15.37 -10.20
CA PHE A 162 0.38 -16.83 -10.20
C PHE A 162 1.78 -17.28 -9.81
N VAL A 163 2.80 -16.56 -10.28
CA VAL A 163 4.21 -16.82 -9.94
C VAL A 163 4.50 -16.53 -8.47
N LEU A 164 4.03 -15.39 -7.94
CA LEU A 164 4.21 -15.02 -6.53
C LEU A 164 3.52 -16.03 -5.60
N ASP A 165 2.30 -16.43 -5.92
CA ASP A 165 1.54 -17.42 -5.14
C ASP A 165 2.22 -18.79 -5.13
N ARG A 166 2.83 -19.19 -6.25
CA ARG A 166 3.61 -20.43 -6.34
C ARG A 166 4.91 -20.35 -5.55
N GLY A 167 5.59 -19.21 -5.59
CA GLY A 167 6.83 -18.98 -4.84
C GLY A 167 6.62 -19.02 -3.33
N LEU A 168 5.53 -18.43 -2.83
CA LEU A 168 5.17 -18.47 -1.41
C LEU A 168 4.89 -19.90 -0.91
N ARG A 169 4.45 -20.80 -1.78
CA ARG A 169 4.21 -22.22 -1.44
C ARG A 169 5.50 -23.06 -1.43
N GLY A 170 6.67 -22.45 -1.51
CA GLY A 170 7.97 -23.12 -1.44
C GLY A 170 8.37 -23.86 -2.71
N GLY A 171 7.70 -23.58 -3.84
CA GLY A 171 8.10 -24.11 -5.14
C GLY A 171 9.29 -23.33 -5.71
N ALA A 172 10.22 -24.01 -6.38
CA ALA A 172 11.23 -23.32 -7.19
C ALA A 172 10.52 -22.48 -8.26
N VAL A 173 10.67 -21.15 -8.19
CA VAL A 173 10.14 -20.24 -9.19
C VAL A 173 11.18 -20.09 -10.29
N MET A 174 11.07 -20.94 -11.31
CA MET A 174 11.73 -20.73 -12.58
C MET A 174 10.68 -20.35 -13.61
N CYS A 175 10.85 -19.18 -14.21
CA CYS A 175 9.99 -18.69 -15.27
C CYS A 175 10.87 -18.36 -16.48
N ASN A 176 10.71 -19.12 -17.56
CA ASN A 176 11.44 -18.92 -18.80
C ASN A 176 10.81 -17.82 -19.69
N ASP A 177 9.75 -17.17 -19.20
CA ASP A 177 9.12 -16.09 -19.96
C ASP A 177 10.06 -14.91 -20.12
N SER A 178 10.17 -14.43 -21.35
CA SER A 178 11.05 -13.30 -21.70
C SER A 178 10.69 -12.03 -20.92
N TRP A 179 9.42 -11.80 -20.62
CA TRP A 179 8.99 -10.64 -19.83
C TRP A 179 9.44 -10.76 -18.37
N PHE A 180 9.33 -11.95 -17.77
CA PHE A 180 9.73 -12.19 -16.38
C PHE A 180 11.24 -12.01 -16.20
N ILE A 181 12.04 -12.60 -17.09
CA ILE A 181 13.51 -12.47 -17.08
C ILE A 181 13.95 -11.02 -17.24
N LYS A 182 13.24 -10.21 -18.04
CA LYS A 182 13.52 -8.77 -18.20
C LYS A 182 13.30 -7.99 -16.89
N ILE A 183 12.39 -8.44 -16.03
CA ILE A 183 12.06 -7.79 -14.77
C ILE A 183 13.01 -8.23 -13.66
N PHE A 184 13.13 -9.54 -13.44
CA PHE A 184 13.79 -10.13 -12.27
C PHE A 184 15.19 -10.69 -12.55
N GLY A 185 15.62 -10.78 -13.82
CA GLY A 185 16.88 -11.41 -14.20
C GLY A 185 16.74 -12.92 -14.45
N ARG A 186 17.84 -13.55 -14.90
CA ARG A 186 17.90 -15.01 -15.14
C ARG A 186 18.19 -15.82 -13.89
N ASP A 187 18.96 -15.27 -12.97
CA ASP A 187 19.44 -15.95 -11.78
C ASP A 187 18.53 -15.63 -10.58
N ALA A 188 18.27 -16.67 -9.78
CA ALA A 188 17.51 -16.74 -8.53
C ALA A 188 16.75 -15.48 -8.10
N VAL A 189 15.43 -15.61 -8.05
CA VAL A 189 14.57 -14.56 -7.52
C VAL A 189 14.77 -14.45 -6.01
N ASP A 190 15.11 -13.25 -5.55
CA ASP A 190 15.16 -12.92 -4.13
C ASP A 190 13.79 -13.18 -3.48
N VAL A 191 13.74 -14.13 -2.54
CA VAL A 191 12.53 -14.50 -1.79
C VAL A 191 11.97 -13.28 -1.08
N GLU A 192 12.84 -12.40 -0.57
CA GLU A 192 12.42 -11.18 0.13
C GLU A 192 11.71 -10.21 -0.82
N LEU A 193 12.20 -10.06 -2.05
CA LEU A 193 11.55 -9.26 -3.09
C LEU A 193 10.16 -9.82 -3.45
N PHE A 194 10.04 -11.14 -3.59
CA PHE A 194 8.76 -11.78 -3.86
C PHE A 194 7.76 -11.65 -2.73
N GLU A 195 8.21 -11.78 -1.48
CA GLU A 195 7.36 -11.47 -0.34
C GLU A 195 6.91 -10.01 -0.32
N LYS A 196 7.78 -9.06 -0.71
CA LYS A 196 7.41 -7.65 -0.80
C LYS A 196 6.35 -7.45 -1.89
N LEU A 197 6.55 -8.00 -3.08
CA LEU A 197 5.62 -7.87 -4.20
C LEU A 197 4.29 -8.59 -3.97
N SER A 198 4.28 -9.74 -3.28
CA SER A 198 3.05 -10.45 -2.95
C SER A 198 2.16 -9.66 -1.99
N ARG A 199 2.73 -8.82 -1.13
CA ARG A 199 1.96 -7.88 -0.29
C ARG A 199 1.27 -6.79 -1.13
N PHE A 200 1.78 -6.48 -2.31
CA PHE A 200 1.14 -5.58 -3.28
C PHE A 200 0.19 -6.28 -4.26
N ASN A 201 -0.04 -7.60 -4.14
CA ASN A 201 -0.70 -8.37 -5.19
C ASN A 201 -2.09 -7.80 -5.58
N ARG A 202 -2.90 -7.45 -4.57
CA ARG A 202 -4.20 -6.79 -4.77
C ARG A 202 -4.05 -5.42 -5.44
N LEU A 203 -3.09 -4.62 -4.98
CA LEU A 203 -2.84 -3.25 -5.46
C LEU A 203 -2.39 -3.24 -6.93
N LEU A 204 -1.45 -4.11 -7.30
CA LEU A 204 -0.88 -4.16 -8.65
C LEU A 204 -1.93 -4.49 -9.71
N LEU A 205 -2.81 -5.45 -9.43
CA LEU A 205 -3.89 -5.78 -10.36
C LEU A 205 -4.86 -4.62 -10.53
N LYS A 206 -5.26 -3.97 -9.43
CA LYS A 206 -6.14 -2.79 -9.47
C LYS A 206 -5.50 -1.63 -10.22
N MET A 207 -4.21 -1.37 -10.02
CA MET A 207 -3.45 -0.38 -10.77
C MET A 207 -3.44 -0.71 -12.28
N ALA A 208 -3.22 -1.97 -12.65
CA ALA A 208 -3.21 -2.41 -14.04
C ALA A 208 -4.60 -2.32 -14.72
N GLU A 209 -5.67 -2.72 -14.01
CA GLU A 209 -7.06 -2.58 -14.46
C GLU A 209 -7.44 -1.11 -14.67
N PHE A 210 -7.03 -0.23 -13.75
CA PHE A 210 -7.30 1.20 -13.83
C PHE A 210 -6.51 1.89 -14.94
N ARG A 211 -5.32 1.39 -15.33
CA ARG A 211 -4.62 1.89 -16.52
C ARG A 211 -5.26 1.48 -17.85
N ARG A 212 -5.88 0.29 -17.91
CA ARG A 212 -6.44 -0.28 -19.14
C ARG A 212 -7.75 0.36 -19.58
N THR A 213 -8.60 0.69 -18.62
CA THR A 213 -9.94 1.25 -18.86
C THR A 213 -9.91 2.72 -19.29
#